data_AF-A0A536NES2-F1
#
_entry.id   AF-A0A536NES2-F1
#
_cell.length_a   1.000
_cell.length_b   1.000
_cell.length_c   1.000
_cell.angle_alpha   90.00
_cell.angle_beta   90.00
_cell.angle_gamma   90.00
#
_symmetry.space_group_name_H-M   'P 1'
#
loop_
_entity.id
_entity.type
_entity.pdbx_description
1 polymer ?
#
loop_
_entity_poly.entity_id
_entity_poly.type
_entity_poly.pdbx_seq_one_letter_code
_entity_poly.pdbx_strand_id
1 'polypeptide(L)'
;RWEENSGYSPSTLAVNIAALMCAAGFAADRGDPQTARFFEDYADFLECHVEAWTVTTAGALVPGISRHFIRIHPVAPGDPEPDEDPDHGLLQVRNRPPGEPFEFPAKDVVDAGFLELVRYGIRRFDDPVIADSLRVVDAVLKVNTPLGPCWHRYNHDGYGQRENGGPYEGWGKGRAWPLLTGERGHYELAAGRDARSFIKAIEGFASATGLLPEQVWDESDRPEYFMYLGRPTGSAMPLMWAHAEYIKLLRSARDGAVFDRIPSVAARYLGQGRRACRPLEVWTFNRRVRTMRPGWTLRVQAQAPFRLHWSGNEWRTAQEAPSAGTAAGIDYVDLSVPPDQEAPLRFTFFWTEPGRWEGEDFTVAMDRGPQRH
;
A
#
# COMPACT_ATOMS: atom_id res chain seq x y z
N ARG A 1 -3.64 -5.80 4.51
CA ARG A 1 -3.07 -7.03 5.14
C ARG A 1 -3.87 -7.57 6.32
N TRP A 2 -4.70 -6.77 7.00
CA TRP A 2 -5.51 -7.25 8.14
C TRP A 2 -6.85 -7.91 7.76
N GLU A 3 -7.10 -8.16 6.48
CA GLU A 3 -8.26 -8.93 5.99
C GLU A 3 -9.65 -8.31 6.32
N GLU A 4 -9.71 -7.00 6.55
CA GLU A 4 -10.93 -6.33 7.02
C GLU A 4 -11.57 -5.39 6.00
N ASN A 5 -10.78 -4.76 5.13
CA ASN A 5 -11.20 -3.68 4.22
C ASN A 5 -10.50 -3.79 2.86
N SER A 6 -11.19 -3.40 1.79
CA SER A 6 -10.66 -3.23 0.43
C SER A 6 -10.33 -1.77 0.12
N GLY A 7 -9.42 -1.57 -0.84
CA GLY A 7 -9.04 -0.26 -1.35
C GLY A 7 -7.53 -0.09 -1.52
N TYR A 8 -7.08 1.16 -1.68
CA TYR A 8 -5.66 1.47 -1.86
C TYR A 8 -4.94 1.53 -0.52
N SER A 9 -4.10 0.54 -0.24
CA SER A 9 -3.30 0.48 0.97
C SER A 9 -1.82 0.64 0.62
N PRO A 10 -1.06 1.52 1.31
CA PRO A 10 0.36 1.70 1.03
C PRO A 10 1.16 0.41 1.27
N SER A 11 0.75 -0.42 2.24
CA SER A 11 1.33 -1.74 2.49
C SER A 11 1.11 -2.69 1.30
N THR A 12 -0.11 -2.77 0.79
CA THR A 12 -0.45 -3.63 -0.35
C THR A 12 0.21 -3.13 -1.64
N LEU A 13 0.22 -1.82 -1.88
CA LEU A 13 0.89 -1.23 -3.05
C LEU A 13 2.40 -1.50 -3.02
N ALA A 14 3.05 -1.40 -1.85
CA ALA A 14 4.46 -1.72 -1.70
C ALA A 14 4.79 -3.16 -2.16
N VAL A 15 3.98 -4.14 -1.75
CA VAL A 15 4.14 -5.54 -2.18
C VAL A 15 3.91 -5.70 -3.69
N ASN A 16 2.88 -5.06 -4.25
CA ASN A 16 2.59 -5.14 -5.69
C ASN A 16 3.74 -4.57 -6.54
N ILE A 17 4.23 -3.37 -6.19
CA ILE A 17 5.36 -2.73 -6.87
C ILE A 17 6.59 -3.64 -6.81
N ALA A 18 6.91 -4.17 -5.63
CA ALA A 18 8.05 -5.06 -5.45
C ALA A 18 7.92 -6.36 -6.26
N ALA A 19 6.73 -6.97 -6.24
CA ALA A 19 6.45 -8.21 -6.97
C ALA A 19 6.54 -8.04 -8.49
N LEU A 20 6.00 -6.95 -9.03
CA LEU A 20 6.08 -6.64 -10.46
C LEU A 20 7.52 -6.41 -10.91
N MET A 21 8.33 -5.75 -10.09
CA MET A 21 9.77 -5.59 -10.38
C MET A 21 10.53 -6.91 -10.37
N CYS A 22 10.20 -7.83 -9.45
CA CYS A 22 10.73 -9.19 -9.48
C CYS A 22 10.27 -9.95 -10.72
N ALA A 23 8.99 -9.83 -11.09
CA ALA A 23 8.43 -10.45 -12.30
C ALA A 23 9.10 -9.92 -13.57
N ALA A 24 9.41 -8.62 -13.63
CA ALA A 24 10.18 -8.03 -14.71
C ALA A 24 11.57 -8.65 -14.85
N GLY A 25 12.29 -8.81 -13.73
CA GLY A 25 13.58 -9.50 -13.71
C GLY A 25 13.47 -10.94 -14.24
N PHE A 26 12.45 -11.68 -13.79
CA PHE A 26 12.19 -13.03 -14.28
C PHE A 26 11.83 -13.11 -15.77
N ALA A 27 11.11 -12.13 -16.32
CA ALA A 27 10.83 -12.06 -17.74
C ALA A 27 12.10 -11.75 -18.55
N ALA A 28 12.93 -10.82 -18.07
CA ALA A 28 14.21 -10.48 -18.68
C ALA A 28 15.18 -11.67 -18.72
N ASP A 29 15.29 -12.41 -17.61
CA ASP A 29 16.13 -13.62 -17.51
C ASP A 29 15.69 -14.74 -18.50
N ARG A 30 14.41 -14.73 -18.91
CA ARG A 30 13.86 -15.65 -19.91
C ARG A 30 13.96 -15.15 -21.34
N GLY A 31 14.59 -13.99 -21.58
CA GLY A 31 14.71 -13.39 -22.90
C GLY A 31 13.41 -12.76 -23.42
N ASP A 32 12.48 -12.38 -22.53
CA ASP A 32 11.26 -11.65 -22.87
C ASP A 32 11.32 -10.19 -22.40
N PRO A 33 12.04 -9.31 -23.12
CA PRO A 33 12.18 -7.92 -22.75
C PRO A 33 10.88 -7.11 -22.92
N GLN A 34 9.91 -7.59 -23.71
CA GLN A 34 8.64 -6.91 -23.90
C GLN A 34 7.76 -7.06 -22.65
N THR A 35 7.58 -8.29 -22.17
CA THR A 35 6.84 -8.54 -20.93
C THR A 35 7.58 -7.96 -19.71
N ALA A 36 8.92 -7.98 -19.71
CA ALA A 36 9.70 -7.33 -18.66
C ALA A 36 9.39 -5.83 -18.57
N ARG A 37 9.45 -5.11 -19.70
CA ARG A 37 9.10 -3.67 -19.75
C ARG A 37 7.65 -3.43 -19.34
N PHE A 38 6.72 -4.29 -19.74
CA PHE A 38 5.33 -4.15 -19.33
C PHE A 38 5.16 -4.18 -17.80
N PHE A 39 5.82 -5.12 -17.12
CA PHE A 39 5.79 -5.18 -15.65
C PHE A 39 6.49 -4.00 -14.98
N GLU A 40 7.64 -3.57 -15.50
CA GLU A 40 8.35 -2.38 -15.00
C GLU A 40 7.48 -1.13 -15.12
N ASP A 41 6.83 -0.95 -16.26
CA ASP A 41 5.97 0.19 -16.54
C ASP A 41 4.76 0.22 -15.60
N TYR A 42 4.16 -0.95 -15.33
CA TYR A 42 3.04 -1.04 -14.40
C TYR A 42 3.50 -0.82 -12.95
N ALA A 43 4.69 -1.29 -12.58
CA ALA A 43 5.28 -1.02 -11.26
C ALA A 43 5.55 0.48 -11.06
N ASP A 44 6.08 1.17 -12.07
CA ASP A 44 6.29 2.63 -12.06
C ASP A 44 4.97 3.37 -11.95
N PHE A 45 3.94 2.95 -12.70
CA PHE A 45 2.60 3.51 -12.59
C PHE A 45 2.09 3.43 -11.15
N LEU A 46 2.18 2.27 -10.50
CA LEU A 46 1.76 2.14 -9.10
C LEU A 46 2.62 3.01 -8.18
N GLU A 47 3.94 3.01 -8.34
CA GLU A 47 4.89 3.79 -7.53
C GLU A 47 4.60 5.29 -7.58
N CYS A 48 4.27 5.80 -8.76
CA CYS A 48 3.88 7.19 -9.02
C CYS A 48 2.62 7.62 -8.26
N HIS A 49 1.70 6.68 -8.05
CA HIS A 49 0.37 6.96 -7.51
C HIS A 49 0.27 6.68 -6.01
N VAL A 50 1.29 6.08 -5.38
CA VAL A 50 1.28 5.75 -3.95
C VAL A 50 0.84 6.94 -3.11
N GLU A 51 1.47 8.11 -3.25
CA GLU A 51 1.11 9.29 -2.48
C GLU A 51 -0.28 9.81 -2.84
N ALA A 52 -0.60 9.87 -4.14
CA ALA A 52 -1.88 10.39 -4.61
C ALA A 52 -3.06 9.59 -4.06
N TRP A 53 -2.93 8.27 -3.91
CA TRP A 53 -4.01 7.40 -3.43
C TRP A 53 -3.99 7.14 -1.93
N THR A 54 -2.90 7.41 -1.22
CA THR A 54 -2.74 6.93 0.17
C THR A 54 -2.19 7.94 1.16
N VAL A 55 -1.93 9.18 0.73
CA VAL A 55 -1.44 10.24 1.63
C VAL A 55 -2.50 11.32 1.73
N THR A 56 -3.09 11.44 2.92
CA THR A 56 -3.99 12.57 3.22
C THR A 56 -3.20 13.88 3.17
N THR A 57 -3.85 14.97 2.77
CA THR A 57 -3.33 16.34 2.93
C THR A 57 -4.13 17.16 3.94
N ALA A 58 -5.23 16.61 4.42
CA ALA A 58 -6.15 17.18 5.41
C ALA A 58 -6.17 16.38 6.74
N GLY A 59 -5.03 15.77 7.09
CA GLY A 59 -4.85 15.06 8.36
C GLY A 59 -4.97 16.00 9.56
N ALA A 60 -5.60 15.52 10.64
CA ALA A 60 -5.84 16.30 11.85
C ALA A 60 -5.43 15.57 13.15
N LEU A 61 -4.87 14.36 13.05
CA LEU A 61 -4.55 13.51 14.20
C LEU A 61 -3.42 14.09 15.07
N VAL A 62 -2.47 14.81 14.47
CA VAL A 62 -1.37 15.47 15.19
C VAL A 62 -1.29 16.94 14.77
N PRO A 63 -1.36 17.90 15.71
CA PRO A 63 -1.26 19.31 15.39
C PRO A 63 0.01 19.64 14.59
N GLY A 64 -0.17 20.31 13.45
CA GLY A 64 0.93 20.71 12.56
C GLY A 64 1.41 19.65 11.57
N ILE A 65 0.80 18.45 11.54
CA ILE A 65 1.09 17.41 10.56
C ILE A 65 -0.20 17.06 9.81
N SER A 66 -0.43 17.71 8.68
CA SER A 66 -1.60 17.43 7.83
C SER A 66 -1.35 16.40 6.74
N ARG A 67 -0.08 16.11 6.46
CA ARG A 67 0.33 15.17 5.40
C ARG A 67 0.92 13.90 6.00
N HIS A 68 0.22 12.78 5.85
CA HIS A 68 0.69 11.47 6.28
C HIS A 68 0.00 10.34 5.52
N PHE A 69 0.57 9.14 5.54
CA PHE A 69 -0.09 7.94 5.06
C PHE A 69 -1.32 7.62 5.90
N ILE A 70 -2.40 7.25 5.22
CA ILE A 70 -3.61 6.67 5.82
C ILE A 70 -3.48 5.14 5.82
N ARG A 71 -4.29 4.45 6.62
CA ARG A 71 -4.30 2.97 6.64
C ARG A 71 -4.63 2.39 5.26
N ILE A 72 -5.72 2.89 4.69
CA ILE A 72 -6.28 2.45 3.42
C ILE A 72 -7.29 3.49 2.94
N HIS A 73 -7.23 3.84 1.66
CA HIS A 73 -8.29 4.60 0.99
C HIS A 73 -9.40 3.62 0.59
N PRO A 74 -10.60 3.67 1.20
CA PRO A 74 -11.64 2.66 0.98
C PRO A 74 -12.22 2.75 -0.42
N VAL A 75 -12.07 1.66 -1.18
CA VAL A 75 -12.64 1.51 -2.52
C VAL A 75 -13.33 0.16 -2.60
N ALA A 76 -14.53 0.13 -3.21
CA ALA A 76 -15.30 -1.10 -3.37
C ALA A 76 -14.64 -2.01 -4.43
N PRO A 77 -14.54 -3.33 -4.18
CA PRO A 77 -14.08 -4.27 -5.20
C PRO A 77 -15.04 -4.23 -6.39
N GLY A 78 -14.52 -3.88 -7.57
CA GLY A 78 -15.31 -3.82 -8.81
C GLY A 78 -15.93 -2.45 -9.11
N ASP A 79 -15.64 -1.41 -8.33
CA ASP A 79 -15.92 -0.03 -8.77
C ASP A 79 -14.96 0.35 -9.91
N PRO A 80 -15.45 0.54 -11.15
CA PRO A 80 -14.59 0.87 -12.27
C PRO A 80 -14.14 2.34 -12.24
N GLU A 81 -14.79 3.22 -11.48
CA GLU A 81 -14.51 4.65 -11.46
C GLU A 81 -14.39 5.17 -10.01
N PRO A 82 -13.45 4.62 -9.22
CA PRO A 82 -13.38 4.94 -7.81
C PRO A 82 -13.02 6.41 -7.60
N ASP A 83 -13.50 6.98 -6.49
CA ASP A 83 -12.90 8.19 -5.94
C ASP A 83 -11.49 7.85 -5.49
N GLU A 84 -10.50 8.59 -5.97
CA GLU A 84 -9.08 8.35 -5.71
C GLU A 84 -8.48 9.42 -4.78
N ASP A 85 -9.30 10.32 -4.23
CA ASP A 85 -8.87 11.32 -3.25
C ASP A 85 -8.79 10.72 -1.83
N PRO A 86 -7.59 10.63 -1.22
CA PRO A 86 -7.40 10.04 0.11
C PRO A 86 -7.95 10.90 1.25
N ASP A 87 -8.36 12.14 0.98
CA ASP A 87 -9.05 13.01 1.95
C ASP A 87 -10.57 12.72 2.02
N HIS A 88 -11.10 11.88 1.12
CA HIS A 88 -12.50 11.48 1.09
C HIS A 88 -12.75 10.07 1.65
N GLY A 89 -14.04 9.74 1.81
CA GLY A 89 -14.49 8.40 2.17
C GLY A 89 -14.59 8.11 3.66
N LEU A 90 -15.44 7.14 3.99
CA LEU A 90 -15.61 6.59 5.34
C LEU A 90 -15.10 5.15 5.36
N LEU A 91 -14.27 4.85 6.35
CA LEU A 91 -13.76 3.50 6.61
C LEU A 91 -14.60 2.82 7.68
N GLN A 92 -15.22 1.69 7.34
CA GLN A 92 -15.88 0.81 8.28
C GLN A 92 -14.86 -0.06 9.03
N VAL A 93 -14.59 0.28 10.28
CA VAL A 93 -13.73 -0.50 11.17
C VAL A 93 -14.52 -1.69 11.74
N ARG A 94 -13.97 -2.90 11.54
CA ARG A 94 -14.57 -4.14 12.04
C ARG A 94 -14.33 -4.32 13.55
N ASN A 95 -15.04 -5.27 14.14
CA ASN A 95 -14.80 -5.76 15.51
C ASN A 95 -15.08 -4.74 16.62
N ARG A 96 -15.88 -3.70 16.33
CA ARG A 96 -16.24 -2.64 17.27
C ARG A 96 -17.31 -3.12 18.25
N PRO A 97 -17.30 -2.64 19.51
CA PRO A 97 -18.36 -2.97 20.46
C PRO A 97 -19.76 -2.60 19.93
N PRO A 98 -20.80 -3.37 20.25
CA PRO A 98 -22.17 -3.03 19.87
C PRO A 98 -22.57 -1.63 20.36
N GLY A 99 -23.10 -0.81 19.45
CA GLY A 99 -23.53 0.57 19.77
C GLY A 99 -22.42 1.62 19.74
N GLU A 100 -21.16 1.22 19.59
CA GLU A 100 -20.05 2.16 19.42
C GLU A 100 -19.87 2.58 17.96
N PRO A 101 -19.27 3.77 17.69
CA PRO A 101 -18.92 4.18 16.34
C PRO A 101 -18.02 3.14 15.65
N PHE A 102 -18.36 2.82 14.41
CA PHE A 102 -17.62 1.90 13.55
C PHE A 102 -17.26 2.50 12.19
N GLU A 103 -17.74 3.71 11.88
CA GLU A 103 -17.40 4.46 10.69
C GLU A 103 -16.56 5.67 11.08
N PHE A 104 -15.41 5.83 10.41
CA PHE A 104 -14.47 6.91 10.64
C PHE A 104 -14.04 7.49 9.30
N PRO A 105 -13.74 8.79 9.18
CA PRO A 105 -13.08 9.32 8.00
C PRO A 105 -11.81 8.53 7.70
N ALA A 106 -11.63 8.07 6.46
CA ALA A 106 -10.48 7.23 6.10
C ALA A 106 -9.14 7.92 6.40
N LYS A 107 -9.09 9.24 6.15
CA LYS A 107 -7.95 10.09 6.46
C LYS A 107 -7.53 10.13 7.94
N ASP A 108 -8.45 9.79 8.85
CA ASP A 108 -8.21 9.80 10.29
C ASP A 108 -7.92 8.38 10.83
N VAL A 109 -7.76 7.37 9.98
CA VAL A 109 -7.33 6.02 10.37
C VAL A 109 -5.92 5.75 9.83
N VAL A 110 -4.98 5.46 10.73
CA VAL A 110 -3.56 5.29 10.42
C VAL A 110 -3.06 3.88 10.77
N ASP A 111 -2.04 3.42 10.04
CA ASP A 111 -1.41 2.10 10.18
C ASP A 111 0.07 2.24 9.83
N ALA A 112 0.94 1.47 10.47
CA ALA A 112 2.39 1.49 10.22
C ALA A 112 2.81 0.78 8.91
N GLY A 113 1.88 0.19 8.17
CA GLY A 113 2.13 -0.66 7.01
C GLY A 113 2.77 0.07 5.82
N PHE A 114 2.76 1.41 5.80
CA PHE A 114 3.56 2.18 4.83
C PHE A 114 5.07 1.94 4.99
N LEU A 115 5.54 1.44 6.15
CA LEU A 115 6.93 1.05 6.36
C LEU A 115 7.41 -0.02 5.38
N GLU A 116 6.51 -0.80 4.79
CA GLU A 116 6.83 -1.77 3.73
C GLU A 116 7.42 -1.08 2.48
N LEU A 117 7.05 0.19 2.21
CA LEU A 117 7.66 0.99 1.14
C LEU A 117 9.17 1.19 1.38
N VAL A 118 9.59 1.37 2.64
CA VAL A 118 11.01 1.51 3.01
C VAL A 118 11.68 0.13 3.06
N ARG A 119 10.98 -0.86 3.61
CA ARG A 119 11.47 -2.23 3.77
C ARG A 119 11.89 -2.83 2.43
N TYR A 120 11.03 -2.74 1.42
CA TYR A 120 11.29 -3.29 0.08
C TYR A 120 12.16 -2.39 -0.81
N GLY A 121 12.46 -1.16 -0.38
CA GLY A 121 13.33 -0.24 -1.11
C GLY A 121 12.61 0.60 -2.16
N ILE A 122 11.35 0.96 -1.94
CA ILE A 122 10.53 1.81 -2.83
C ILE A 122 10.60 3.28 -2.40
N ARG A 123 10.68 3.54 -1.09
CA ARG A 123 10.86 4.87 -0.51
C ARG A 123 12.10 4.92 0.36
N ARG A 124 12.71 6.11 0.46
CA ARG A 124 13.79 6.35 1.42
C ARG A 124 13.20 6.46 2.82
N PHE A 125 13.98 6.05 3.82
CA PHE A 125 13.56 6.15 5.22
C PHE A 125 13.36 7.61 5.68
N ASP A 126 14.06 8.55 5.04
CA ASP A 126 14.07 9.99 5.33
C ASP A 126 13.19 10.79 4.35
N ASP A 127 12.35 10.13 3.57
CA ASP A 127 11.30 10.82 2.81
C ASP A 127 10.41 11.60 3.80
N PRO A 128 10.13 12.89 3.56
CA PRO A 128 9.33 13.71 4.48
C PRO A 128 7.98 13.10 4.84
N VAL A 129 7.30 12.44 3.90
CA VAL A 129 6.00 11.79 4.18
C VAL A 129 6.18 10.60 5.10
N ILE A 130 7.23 9.80 4.88
CA ILE A 130 7.56 8.67 5.76
C ILE A 130 7.81 9.19 7.17
N ALA A 131 8.64 10.23 7.32
CA ALA A 131 8.97 10.81 8.61
C ALA A 131 7.73 11.38 9.34
N ASP A 132 6.90 12.16 8.64
CA ASP A 132 5.66 12.71 9.20
C ASP A 132 4.66 11.62 9.58
N SER A 133 4.51 10.59 8.75
CA SER A 133 3.65 9.44 9.03
C SER A 133 4.10 8.66 10.25
N LEU A 134 5.42 8.54 10.49
CA LEU A 134 5.93 7.89 11.70
C LEU A 134 5.63 8.69 12.95
N ARG A 135 5.67 10.03 12.89
CA ARG A 135 5.29 10.88 14.00
C ARG A 135 3.81 10.73 14.34
N VAL A 136 2.94 10.62 13.33
CA VAL A 136 1.51 10.37 13.50
C VAL A 136 1.26 8.97 14.08
N VAL A 137 1.84 7.94 13.50
CA VAL A 137 1.74 6.56 14.01
C VAL A 137 2.27 6.43 15.43
N ASP A 138 3.38 7.09 15.76
CA ASP A 138 3.93 7.04 17.12
C ASP A 138 3.07 7.79 18.14
N ALA A 139 2.43 8.89 17.74
CA ALA A 139 1.52 9.63 18.61
C ALA A 139 0.20 8.87 18.86
N VAL A 140 -0.27 8.12 17.87
CA VAL A 140 -1.61 7.51 17.88
C VAL A 140 -1.60 6.03 18.29
N LEU A 141 -0.59 5.27 17.88
CA LEU A 141 -0.60 3.79 17.98
C LEU A 141 0.46 3.21 18.89
N LYS A 142 1.46 3.99 19.32
CA LYS A 142 2.58 3.48 20.12
C LYS A 142 2.16 3.25 21.57
N VAL A 143 2.54 2.09 22.09
CA VAL A 143 2.43 1.72 23.49
C VAL A 143 3.84 1.58 24.06
N ASN A 144 4.12 2.24 25.18
CA ASN A 144 5.36 2.01 25.92
C ASN A 144 5.11 0.98 27.01
N THR A 145 5.84 -0.14 26.97
CA THR A 145 5.80 -1.18 28.00
C THR A 145 7.13 -1.22 28.76
N PRO A 146 7.20 -1.86 29.93
CA PRO A 146 8.47 -2.10 30.64
C PRO A 146 9.51 -2.89 29.83
N LEU A 147 9.07 -3.62 28.79
CA LEU A 147 9.90 -4.48 27.96
C LEU A 147 10.40 -3.75 26.70
N GLY A 148 9.79 -2.61 26.35
CA GLY A 148 10.07 -1.84 25.16
C GLY A 148 8.81 -1.32 24.47
N PRO A 149 8.95 -0.56 23.39
CA PRO A 149 7.81 -0.03 22.65
C PRO A 149 7.13 -1.15 21.84
N CYS A 150 5.82 -1.03 21.69
CA CYS A 150 4.98 -1.86 20.84
C CYS A 150 3.94 -0.97 20.14
N TRP A 151 3.20 -1.48 19.16
CA TRP A 151 2.20 -0.70 18.42
C TRP A 151 0.91 -1.48 18.22
N HIS A 152 -0.21 -0.77 18.22
CA HIS A 152 -1.48 -1.28 17.68
C HIS A 152 -1.41 -1.38 16.15
N ARG A 153 -2.28 -2.19 15.55
CA ARG A 153 -2.39 -2.31 14.09
C ARG A 153 -2.81 -0.98 13.46
N TYR A 154 -3.89 -0.40 13.98
CA TYR A 154 -4.44 0.90 13.58
C TYR A 154 -5.37 1.44 14.68
N ASN A 155 -5.73 2.72 14.64
CA ASN A 155 -6.62 3.31 15.66
C ASN A 155 -8.05 2.80 15.53
N HIS A 156 -8.73 2.64 16.66
CA HIS A 156 -10.07 2.05 16.78
C HIS A 156 -10.16 0.54 16.51
N ASP A 157 -9.02 -0.15 16.29
CA ASP A 157 -8.98 -1.59 16.17
C ASP A 157 -9.70 -2.29 17.34
N GLY A 158 -10.61 -3.20 17.00
CA GLY A 158 -11.43 -3.96 17.94
C GLY A 158 -11.06 -5.43 18.05
N TYR A 159 -10.05 -5.91 17.33
CA TYR A 159 -9.66 -7.31 17.35
C TYR A 159 -8.77 -7.66 18.55
N GLY A 160 -9.39 -7.86 19.71
CA GLY A 160 -8.68 -8.27 20.92
C GLY A 160 -9.62 -8.44 22.11
N GLN A 161 -9.07 -8.62 23.29
CA GLN A 161 -9.86 -8.81 24.52
C GLN A 161 -10.79 -7.62 24.76
N ARG A 162 -11.98 -7.92 25.29
CA ARG A 162 -12.94 -6.91 25.72
C ARG A 162 -12.38 -6.08 26.87
N GLU A 163 -12.96 -4.90 27.09
CA GLU A 163 -12.52 -4.00 28.17
C GLU A 163 -12.63 -4.61 29.58
N ASN A 164 -13.54 -5.57 29.76
CA ASN A 164 -13.68 -6.32 31.02
C ASN A 164 -12.65 -7.47 31.17
N GLY A 165 -11.64 -7.55 30.30
CA GLY A 165 -10.65 -8.63 30.28
C GLY A 165 -11.14 -9.95 29.69
N GLY A 166 -12.42 -10.03 29.31
CA GLY A 166 -13.00 -11.22 28.68
C GLY A 166 -12.47 -11.50 27.28
N PRO A 167 -12.68 -12.72 26.77
CA PRO A 167 -12.21 -13.12 25.44
C PRO A 167 -12.86 -12.31 24.33
N TYR A 168 -12.21 -12.32 23.17
CA TYR A 168 -12.78 -11.82 21.92
C TYR A 168 -13.91 -12.74 21.45
N GLU A 169 -15.10 -12.19 21.22
CA GLU A 169 -16.27 -12.92 20.70
C GLU A 169 -16.90 -12.16 19.52
N GLY A 170 -16.06 -11.67 18.61
CA GLY A 170 -16.48 -10.86 17.45
C GLY A 170 -16.31 -9.36 17.64
N TRP A 171 -16.02 -8.90 18.85
CA TRP A 171 -15.66 -7.51 19.14
C TRP A 171 -14.80 -7.39 20.41
N GLY A 172 -14.11 -6.27 20.55
CA GLY A 172 -13.29 -5.96 21.72
C GLY A 172 -12.43 -4.71 21.50
N LYS A 173 -11.21 -4.75 22.02
CA LYS A 173 -10.19 -3.72 21.81
C LYS A 173 -8.90 -4.40 21.35
N GLY A 174 -8.47 -4.05 20.13
CA GLY A 174 -7.23 -4.55 19.56
C GLY A 174 -6.04 -4.09 20.39
N ARG A 175 -5.13 -5.01 20.66
CA ARG A 175 -3.98 -4.76 21.54
C ARG A 175 -2.70 -4.51 20.76
N ALA A 176 -1.59 -4.31 21.44
CA ALA A 176 -0.30 -4.09 20.81
C ALA A 176 0.32 -5.40 20.28
N TRP A 177 0.95 -5.35 19.10
CA TRP A 177 1.47 -6.52 18.36
C TRP A 177 3.01 -6.57 18.36
N PRO A 178 3.65 -7.59 18.96
CA PRO A 178 5.11 -7.74 18.93
C PRO A 178 5.70 -7.75 17.51
N LEU A 179 4.95 -8.27 16.54
CA LEU A 179 5.27 -8.21 15.11
C LEU A 179 5.65 -6.79 14.66
N LEU A 180 4.86 -5.78 15.04
CA LEU A 180 5.04 -4.39 14.59
C LEU A 180 6.27 -3.73 15.23
N THR A 181 6.70 -4.23 16.38
CA THR A 181 8.00 -3.86 16.98
C THR A 181 9.14 -4.32 16.09
N GLY A 182 9.01 -5.52 15.49
CA GLY A 182 9.97 -6.05 14.52
C GLY A 182 10.01 -5.26 13.23
N GLU A 183 8.85 -4.91 12.67
CA GLU A 183 8.75 -4.07 11.48
C GLU A 183 9.37 -2.68 11.71
N ARG A 184 9.11 -2.07 12.88
CA ARG A 184 9.79 -0.85 13.28
C ARG A 184 11.30 -1.05 13.37
N GLY A 185 11.77 -2.13 13.97
CA GLY A 185 13.20 -2.45 14.06
C GLY A 185 13.88 -2.48 12.68
N HIS A 186 13.22 -3.04 11.66
CA HIS A 186 13.72 -3.02 10.28
C HIS A 186 13.78 -1.60 9.69
N TYR A 187 12.78 -0.75 9.97
CA TYR A 187 12.83 0.66 9.56
C TYR A 187 13.99 1.42 10.22
N GLU A 188 14.20 1.24 11.52
CA GLU A 188 15.30 1.89 12.24
C GLU A 188 16.66 1.44 11.70
N LEU A 189 16.81 0.14 11.40
CA LEU A 189 18.00 -0.39 10.74
C LEU A 189 18.19 0.19 9.33
N ALA A 190 17.11 0.29 8.53
CA ALA A 190 17.15 0.91 7.20
C ALA A 190 17.62 2.38 7.25
N ALA A 191 17.38 3.05 8.38
CA ALA A 191 17.82 4.41 8.66
C ALA A 191 19.23 4.50 9.28
N GLY A 192 19.96 3.39 9.33
CA GLY A 192 21.32 3.32 9.90
C GLY A 192 21.37 3.40 11.43
N ARG A 193 20.26 3.13 12.12
CA ARG A 193 20.17 3.15 13.59
C ARG A 193 20.18 1.74 14.17
N ASP A 194 20.51 1.62 15.47
CA ASP A 194 20.61 0.33 16.14
C ASP A 194 19.22 -0.28 16.39
N ALA A 195 19.00 -1.50 15.92
CA ALA A 195 17.76 -2.25 16.10
C ALA A 195 17.73 -3.10 17.39
N ARG A 196 18.82 -3.15 18.16
CA ARG A 196 18.97 -4.04 19.34
C ARG A 196 17.89 -3.84 20.39
N SER A 197 17.42 -2.61 20.61
CA SER A 197 16.33 -2.36 21.56
C SER A 197 15.01 -3.02 21.14
N PHE A 198 14.74 -3.09 19.83
CA PHE A 198 13.54 -3.74 19.29
C PHE A 198 13.65 -5.27 19.38
N ILE A 199 14.84 -5.81 19.11
CA ILE A 199 15.13 -7.24 19.31
C ILE A 199 14.84 -7.64 20.77
N LYS A 200 15.40 -6.90 21.73
CA LYS A 200 15.17 -7.14 23.16
C LYS A 200 13.71 -7.00 23.57
N ALA A 201 12.99 -6.05 22.99
CA ALA A 201 11.56 -5.87 23.26
C ALA A 201 10.76 -7.10 22.81
N ILE A 202 11.00 -7.60 21.59
CA ILE A 202 10.35 -8.80 21.07
C ILE A 202 10.69 -10.02 21.93
N GLU A 203 11.97 -10.21 22.31
CA GLU A 203 12.38 -11.26 23.25
C GLU A 203 11.64 -11.16 24.59
N GLY A 204 11.45 -9.94 25.12
CA GLY A 204 10.72 -9.69 26.36
C GLY A 204 9.22 -10.00 26.27
N PHE A 205 8.61 -9.78 25.10
CA PHE A 205 7.19 -10.05 24.84
C PHE A 205 6.84 -11.55 24.75
N ALA A 206 7.84 -12.41 24.61
CA ALA A 206 7.64 -13.85 24.55
C ALA A 206 7.07 -14.42 25.88
N SER A 207 6.40 -15.56 25.77
CA SER A 207 6.05 -16.38 26.93
C SER A 207 7.30 -16.92 27.64
N ALA A 208 7.11 -17.51 28.83
CA ALA A 208 8.19 -18.21 29.55
C ALA A 208 8.83 -19.38 28.76
N THR A 209 8.14 -19.90 27.74
CA THR A 209 8.64 -20.96 26.85
C THR A 209 9.25 -20.42 25.55
N GLY A 210 9.37 -19.09 25.40
CA GLY A 210 9.94 -18.44 24.22
C GLY A 210 8.97 -18.31 23.04
N LEU A 211 7.67 -18.52 23.26
CA LEU A 211 6.65 -18.38 22.21
C LEU A 211 6.21 -16.92 22.10
N LEU A 212 6.39 -16.32 20.93
CA LEU A 212 5.88 -14.98 20.63
C LEU A 212 4.36 -15.02 20.38
N PRO A 213 3.59 -14.19 21.11
CA PRO A 213 2.16 -14.07 20.88
C PRO A 213 1.85 -13.17 19.67
N GLU A 214 0.62 -13.24 19.21
CA GLU A 214 0.05 -12.25 18.31
C GLU A 214 -0.06 -10.88 18.99
N GLN A 215 -0.59 -10.85 20.22
CA GLN A 215 -0.87 -9.63 20.97
C GLN A 215 -0.33 -9.68 22.40
N VAL A 216 0.15 -8.53 22.88
CA VAL A 216 0.52 -8.30 24.29
C VAL A 216 -0.42 -7.30 24.94
N TRP A 217 -0.63 -7.43 26.26
CA TRP A 217 -1.43 -6.50 27.02
C TRP A 217 -0.76 -5.12 27.05
N ASP A 218 -1.56 -4.07 26.87
CA ASP A 218 -1.09 -2.69 26.65
C ASP A 218 -1.67 -1.67 27.63
N GLU A 219 -2.36 -2.15 28.66
CA GLU A 219 -2.86 -1.34 29.77
C GLU A 219 -2.14 -1.71 31.07
N SER A 220 -2.45 -0.99 32.14
CA SER A 220 -2.01 -1.34 33.49
C SER A 220 -2.35 -2.80 33.82
N ASP A 221 -1.53 -3.41 34.66
CA ASP A 221 -1.70 -4.78 35.12
C ASP A 221 -3.09 -5.00 35.72
N ARG A 222 -3.69 -6.14 35.36
CA ARG A 222 -4.95 -6.67 35.91
C ARG A 222 -4.74 -8.12 36.34
N PRO A 223 -4.16 -8.35 37.52
CA PRO A 223 -3.82 -9.69 38.00
C PRO A 223 -5.02 -10.64 38.06
N GLU A 224 -6.22 -10.13 38.32
CA GLU A 224 -7.47 -10.88 38.37
C GLU A 224 -7.86 -11.52 37.02
N TYR A 225 -7.32 -11.02 35.92
CA TYR A 225 -7.49 -11.57 34.56
C TYR A 225 -6.20 -12.17 34.00
N PHE A 226 -5.14 -12.27 34.81
CA PHE A 226 -3.79 -12.68 34.39
C PHE A 226 -3.21 -11.83 33.24
N MET A 227 -3.59 -10.56 33.16
CA MET A 227 -3.10 -9.61 32.15
C MET A 227 -2.07 -8.68 32.76
N TYR A 228 -0.89 -8.59 32.15
CA TYR A 228 0.23 -7.79 32.65
C TYR A 228 0.85 -7.00 31.51
N LEU A 229 1.17 -5.73 31.72
CA LEU A 229 1.67 -4.81 30.69
C LEU A 229 2.90 -5.37 29.98
N GLY A 230 2.77 -5.58 28.66
CA GLY A 230 3.79 -6.18 27.81
C GLY A 230 3.86 -7.71 27.85
N ARG A 231 2.93 -8.39 28.53
CA ARG A 231 2.85 -9.87 28.53
C ARG A 231 1.81 -10.38 27.54
N PRO A 232 1.95 -11.64 27.07
CA PRO A 232 0.98 -12.25 26.16
C PRO A 232 -0.45 -12.11 26.66
N THR A 233 -1.35 -11.76 25.76
CA THR A 233 -2.80 -11.87 26.02
C THR A 233 -3.29 -13.30 25.73
N GLY A 234 -4.62 -13.49 25.74
CA GLY A 234 -5.27 -14.72 25.25
C GLY A 234 -5.36 -14.86 23.72
N SER A 235 -4.70 -13.99 22.95
CA SER A 235 -4.61 -14.10 21.48
C SER A 235 -3.84 -15.34 21.02
N ALA A 236 -3.78 -15.60 19.71
CA ALA A 236 -3.00 -16.70 19.15
C ALA A 236 -1.53 -16.68 19.63
N MET A 237 -1.05 -17.81 20.15
CA MET A 237 0.34 -18.00 20.54
C MET A 237 0.73 -19.48 20.38
N PRO A 238 1.78 -19.80 19.60
CA PRO A 238 2.67 -18.86 18.90
C PRO A 238 2.05 -18.26 17.63
N LEU A 239 2.35 -16.99 17.35
CA LEU A 239 2.14 -16.41 16.02
C LEU A 239 3.39 -16.65 15.15
N MET A 240 3.28 -17.50 14.13
CA MET A 240 4.40 -17.81 13.23
C MET A 240 4.96 -16.58 12.51
N TRP A 241 4.09 -15.62 12.17
CA TRP A 241 4.53 -14.36 11.55
C TRP A 241 5.42 -13.54 12.50
N ALA A 242 5.08 -13.40 13.79
CA ALA A 242 5.93 -12.72 14.75
C ALA A 242 7.31 -13.40 14.89
N HIS A 243 7.36 -14.74 14.88
CA HIS A 243 8.63 -15.48 14.90
C HIS A 243 9.45 -15.26 13.62
N ALA A 244 8.80 -15.30 12.45
CA ALA A 244 9.48 -15.00 11.19
C ALA A 244 10.04 -13.58 11.20
N GLU A 245 9.29 -12.59 11.68
CA GLU A 245 9.75 -11.21 11.78
C GLU A 245 10.95 -11.06 12.72
N TYR A 246 10.91 -11.72 13.88
CA TYR A 246 12.03 -11.76 14.82
C TYR A 246 13.30 -12.34 14.18
N ILE A 247 13.20 -13.50 13.51
CA ILE A 247 14.34 -14.14 12.83
C ILE A 247 14.91 -13.23 11.74
N LYS A 248 14.04 -12.60 10.94
CA LYS A 248 14.45 -11.67 9.90
C LYS A 248 15.13 -10.43 10.48
N LEU A 249 14.68 -9.92 11.63
CA LEU A 249 15.32 -8.79 12.30
C LEU A 249 16.69 -9.16 12.87
N LEU A 250 16.83 -10.35 13.48
CA LEU A 250 18.12 -10.85 13.94
C LEU A 250 19.12 -10.97 12.80
N ARG A 251 18.68 -11.55 11.67
CA ARG A 251 19.51 -11.64 10.46
C ARG A 251 19.88 -10.25 9.96
N SER A 252 18.92 -9.34 9.88
CA SER A 252 19.15 -7.98 9.39
C SER A 252 20.16 -7.22 10.27
N ALA A 253 20.03 -7.34 11.60
CA ALA A 253 20.97 -6.73 12.54
C ALA A 253 22.38 -7.32 12.42
N ARG A 254 22.51 -8.64 12.18
CA ARG A 254 23.80 -9.29 11.91
C ARG A 254 24.42 -8.80 10.61
N ASP A 255 23.62 -8.72 9.55
CA ASP A 255 24.09 -8.38 8.20
C ASP A 255 24.28 -6.85 8.03
N GLY A 256 23.78 -6.03 8.97
CA GLY A 256 23.84 -4.57 8.92
C GLY A 256 22.92 -3.95 7.85
N ALA A 257 22.00 -4.74 7.30
CA ALA A 257 21.08 -4.36 6.23
C ALA A 257 19.75 -5.10 6.38
N VAL A 258 18.65 -4.49 5.97
CA VAL A 258 17.32 -5.13 5.99
C VAL A 258 17.32 -6.34 5.06
N PHE A 259 17.10 -7.52 5.64
CA PHE A 259 17.13 -8.80 4.92
C PHE A 259 16.09 -8.87 3.79
N ASP A 260 14.88 -8.35 4.02
CA ASP A 260 13.79 -8.37 3.05
C ASP A 260 13.90 -7.27 1.97
N ARG A 261 14.95 -6.45 2.00
CA ARG A 261 15.13 -5.44 0.96
C ARG A 261 15.46 -6.12 -0.36
N ILE A 262 14.70 -5.80 -1.41
CA ILE A 262 14.88 -6.38 -2.73
C ILE A 262 15.86 -5.49 -3.52
N PRO A 263 17.06 -5.98 -3.89
CA PRO A 263 18.07 -5.12 -4.51
C PRO A 263 17.65 -4.50 -5.83
N SER A 264 16.91 -5.22 -6.68
CA SER A 264 16.41 -4.69 -7.97
C SER A 264 15.39 -3.56 -7.78
N VAL A 265 14.52 -3.67 -6.77
CA VAL A 265 13.55 -2.63 -6.38
C VAL A 265 14.29 -1.40 -5.86
N ALA A 266 15.21 -1.59 -4.91
CA ALA A 266 16.02 -0.51 -4.36
C ALA A 266 16.87 0.19 -5.42
N ALA A 267 17.46 -0.55 -6.35
CA ALA A 267 18.24 0.01 -7.45
C ALA A 267 17.38 0.91 -8.35
N ARG A 268 16.12 0.51 -8.62
CA ARG A 268 15.19 1.29 -9.44
C ARG A 268 14.72 2.57 -8.75
N TYR A 269 14.30 2.48 -7.48
CA TYR A 269 13.59 3.58 -6.82
C TYR A 269 14.45 4.43 -5.87
N LEU A 270 15.58 3.90 -5.37
CA LEU A 270 16.50 4.62 -4.48
C LEU A 270 17.85 4.96 -5.13
N GLY A 271 18.18 4.37 -6.27
CA GLY A 271 19.44 4.57 -6.97
C GLY A 271 19.62 5.98 -7.56
N GLN A 272 20.86 6.31 -7.95
CA GLN A 272 21.21 7.60 -8.57
C GLN A 272 20.49 7.88 -9.90
N GLY A 273 19.86 6.86 -10.49
CA GLY A 273 19.03 6.94 -11.67
C GLY A 273 17.53 6.94 -11.40
N ARG A 274 17.07 7.25 -10.17
CA ARG A 274 15.63 7.39 -9.85
C ARG A 274 14.99 8.26 -10.92
N ARG A 275 14.22 7.63 -11.81
CA ARG A 275 13.46 8.36 -12.81
C ARG A 275 12.38 9.13 -12.04
N ALA A 276 12.20 10.39 -12.38
CA ALA A 276 10.96 11.08 -12.00
C ALA A 276 9.79 10.20 -12.46
N CYS A 277 8.69 10.25 -11.71
CA CYS A 277 7.49 9.50 -12.02
C CYS A 277 7.24 9.47 -13.54
N ARG A 278 7.21 8.27 -14.12
CA ARG A 278 6.98 8.13 -15.55
C ARG A 278 5.57 8.65 -15.85
N PRO A 279 5.40 9.53 -16.85
CA PRO A 279 4.10 10.10 -17.17
C PRO A 279 3.25 9.05 -17.90
N LEU A 280 2.76 8.06 -17.15
CA LEU A 280 1.98 6.92 -17.60
C LEU A 280 0.72 6.82 -16.76
N GLU A 281 -0.43 6.79 -17.43
CA GLU A 281 -1.72 6.49 -16.84
C GLU A 281 -2.23 5.17 -17.41
N VAL A 282 -2.87 4.34 -16.58
CA VAL A 282 -3.39 3.03 -17.02
C VAL A 282 -4.91 2.99 -16.95
N TRP A 283 -5.52 2.70 -18.09
CA TRP A 283 -6.95 2.46 -18.22
C TRP A 283 -7.23 0.96 -18.39
N THR A 284 -8.18 0.46 -17.60
CA THR A 284 -8.74 -0.90 -17.74
C THR A 284 -10.25 -0.85 -17.55
N PHE A 285 -10.95 -1.93 -17.93
CA PHE A 285 -12.39 -2.04 -17.64
C PHE A 285 -12.74 -1.90 -16.15
N ASN A 286 -11.82 -2.28 -15.26
CA ASN A 286 -11.98 -2.23 -13.81
C ASN A 286 -11.34 -0.99 -13.16
N ARG A 287 -10.72 -0.10 -13.94
CA ARG A 287 -10.21 1.21 -13.53
C ARG A 287 -10.22 2.14 -14.74
N ARG A 288 -11.35 2.81 -14.93
CA ARG A 288 -11.64 3.73 -16.01
C ARG A 288 -11.27 5.13 -15.57
N VAL A 289 -9.97 5.42 -15.58
CA VAL A 289 -9.47 6.76 -15.25
C VAL A 289 -10.24 7.82 -16.06
N ARG A 290 -10.79 8.83 -15.39
CA ARG A 290 -11.68 9.81 -16.01
C ARG A 290 -10.94 11.02 -16.56
N THR A 291 -9.80 11.34 -15.95
CA THR A 291 -8.98 12.50 -16.31
C THR A 291 -7.51 12.12 -16.34
N MET A 292 -6.73 12.73 -17.22
CA MET A 292 -5.27 12.59 -17.23
C MET A 292 -4.60 13.90 -17.64
N ARG A 293 -3.32 14.04 -17.32
CA ARG A 293 -2.52 15.20 -17.72
C ARG A 293 -2.11 15.11 -19.19
N PRO A 294 -2.19 16.20 -19.97
CA PRO A 294 -1.54 16.27 -21.28
C PRO A 294 -0.03 15.98 -21.18
N GLY A 295 0.55 15.41 -22.23
CA GLY A 295 1.95 15.00 -22.26
C GLY A 295 2.23 13.62 -21.64
N TRP A 296 1.21 12.96 -21.08
CA TRP A 296 1.32 11.60 -20.55
C TRP A 296 0.99 10.54 -21.61
N THR A 297 1.42 9.30 -21.37
CA THR A 297 0.96 8.13 -22.12
C THR A 297 -0.26 7.54 -21.43
N LEU A 298 -1.35 7.31 -22.17
CA LEU A 298 -2.45 6.46 -21.72
C LEU A 298 -2.22 5.03 -22.20
N ARG A 299 -1.97 4.10 -21.29
CA ARG A 299 -1.98 2.67 -21.60
C ARG A 299 -3.38 2.12 -21.41
N VAL A 300 -3.99 1.70 -22.51
CA VAL A 300 -5.27 0.97 -22.51
C VAL A 300 -4.94 -0.51 -22.57
N GLN A 301 -5.42 -1.31 -21.61
CA GLN A 301 -5.11 -2.75 -21.56
C GLN A 301 -6.33 -3.64 -21.27
N ALA A 302 -6.28 -4.88 -21.79
CA ALA A 302 -7.34 -5.88 -21.66
C ALA A 302 -6.76 -7.31 -21.64
N GLN A 303 -7.59 -8.29 -21.24
CA GLN A 303 -7.21 -9.71 -21.15
C GLN A 303 -7.38 -10.50 -22.48
N ALA A 304 -7.51 -9.80 -23.60
CA ALA A 304 -7.66 -10.40 -24.93
C ALA A 304 -7.10 -9.44 -25.99
N PRO A 305 -6.62 -9.95 -27.15
CA PRO A 305 -6.18 -9.12 -28.26
C PRO A 305 -7.29 -8.21 -28.81
N PHE A 306 -6.94 -6.97 -29.10
CA PHE A 306 -7.88 -5.97 -29.61
C PHE A 306 -7.21 -5.02 -30.61
N ARG A 307 -8.04 -4.33 -31.38
CA ARG A 307 -7.65 -3.12 -32.10
C ARG A 307 -8.38 -1.95 -31.45
N LEU A 308 -7.62 -0.97 -30.97
CA LEU A 308 -8.17 0.23 -30.39
C LEU A 308 -8.54 1.19 -31.52
N HIS A 309 -9.81 1.56 -31.61
CA HIS A 309 -10.28 2.64 -32.45
C HIS A 309 -10.39 3.88 -31.58
N TRP A 310 -9.66 4.95 -31.90
CA TRP A 310 -9.56 6.10 -31.01
C TRP A 310 -9.44 7.44 -31.73
N SER A 311 -9.74 8.51 -31.01
CA SER A 311 -9.64 9.89 -31.46
C SER A 311 -9.20 10.81 -30.33
N GLY A 312 -8.28 11.72 -30.61
CA GLY A 312 -7.94 12.85 -29.74
C GLY A 312 -8.60 14.15 -30.17
N ASN A 313 -9.61 14.12 -31.04
CA ASN A 313 -10.24 15.34 -31.58
C ASN A 313 -11.73 15.17 -31.85
N GLU A 314 -12.46 14.56 -30.90
CA GLU A 314 -13.93 14.42 -30.96
C GLU A 314 -14.39 13.69 -32.24
N TRP A 315 -13.70 12.60 -32.61
CA TRP A 315 -13.98 11.79 -33.81
C TRP A 315 -13.87 12.52 -35.16
N ARG A 316 -13.34 13.75 -35.21
CA ARG A 316 -13.04 14.44 -36.48
C ARG A 316 -12.05 13.64 -37.32
N THR A 317 -11.07 13.02 -36.66
CA THR A 317 -10.23 11.97 -37.22
C THR A 317 -10.22 10.79 -36.28
N ALA A 318 -10.20 9.59 -36.84
CA ALA A 318 -10.02 8.36 -36.09
C ALA A 318 -8.74 7.65 -36.49
N GLN A 319 -8.14 6.97 -35.52
CA GLN A 319 -6.94 6.17 -35.68
C GLN A 319 -7.22 4.76 -35.18
N GLU A 320 -6.50 3.80 -35.74
CA GLU A 320 -6.54 2.42 -35.29
C GLU A 320 -5.15 1.99 -34.80
N ALA A 321 -5.10 1.34 -33.66
CA ALA A 321 -3.87 0.79 -33.09
C ALA A 321 -4.09 -0.68 -32.68
N PRO A 322 -3.38 -1.66 -33.26
CA PRO A 322 -3.44 -3.04 -32.78
C PRO A 322 -2.76 -3.15 -31.42
N SER A 323 -3.32 -4.00 -30.54
CA SER A 323 -2.70 -4.30 -29.25
C SER A 323 -1.39 -5.07 -29.39
N ALA A 324 -0.51 -4.86 -28.43
CA ALA A 324 0.68 -5.67 -28.22
C ALA A 324 0.42 -6.64 -27.06
N GLY A 325 0.47 -7.94 -27.34
CA GLY A 325 0.33 -8.99 -26.34
C GLY A 325 1.58 -9.15 -25.47
N THR A 326 1.38 -9.66 -24.27
CA THR A 326 2.45 -10.03 -23.33
C THR A 326 2.33 -11.50 -22.95
N ALA A 327 3.41 -12.10 -22.44
CA ALA A 327 3.37 -13.47 -21.92
C ALA A 327 2.49 -13.60 -20.66
N ALA A 328 2.05 -12.48 -20.08
CA ALA A 328 1.11 -12.44 -18.95
C ALA A 328 -0.36 -12.60 -19.35
N GLY A 329 -0.66 -12.75 -20.65
CA GLY A 329 -2.04 -12.80 -21.15
C GLY A 329 -2.75 -11.45 -21.09
N ILE A 330 -1.98 -10.35 -21.09
CA ILE A 330 -2.49 -8.98 -21.14
C ILE A 330 -2.01 -8.33 -22.42
N ASP A 331 -2.96 -7.75 -23.14
CA ASP A 331 -2.76 -6.97 -24.35
C ASP A 331 -2.92 -5.50 -24.04
N TYR A 332 -2.11 -4.64 -24.68
CA TYR A 332 -2.17 -3.20 -24.43
C TYR A 332 -1.88 -2.35 -25.66
N VAL A 333 -2.36 -1.10 -25.62
CA VAL A 333 -2.05 -0.03 -26.57
C VAL A 333 -1.61 1.20 -25.77
N ASP A 334 -0.47 1.77 -26.16
CA ASP A 334 0.05 3.02 -25.59
C ASP A 334 -0.32 4.21 -26.50
N LEU A 335 -1.14 5.12 -25.99
CA LEU A 335 -1.50 6.37 -26.65
C LEU A 335 -0.64 7.50 -26.09
N SER A 336 0.28 8.02 -26.90
CA SER A 336 1.10 9.19 -26.51
C SER A 336 0.30 10.47 -26.68
N VAL A 337 -0.03 11.14 -25.56
CA VAL A 337 -0.85 12.36 -25.58
C VAL A 337 0.03 13.59 -25.72
N PRO A 338 -0.20 14.47 -26.72
CA PRO A 338 0.56 15.70 -26.85
C PRO A 338 0.44 16.62 -25.62
N PRO A 339 1.48 17.39 -25.24
CA PRO A 339 1.40 18.34 -24.13
C PRO A 339 0.36 19.46 -24.33
N ASP A 340 0.03 19.78 -25.57
CA ASP A 340 -0.95 20.79 -25.98
C ASP A 340 -2.36 20.20 -26.21
N GLN A 341 -2.57 18.91 -25.93
CA GLN A 341 -3.88 18.27 -26.04
C GLN A 341 -4.92 18.99 -25.16
N GLU A 342 -6.09 19.27 -25.76
CA GLU A 342 -7.23 19.91 -25.08
C GLU A 342 -8.48 19.04 -25.13
N ALA A 343 -8.81 18.49 -26.31
CA ALA A 343 -9.94 17.59 -26.46
C ALA A 343 -9.70 16.28 -25.69
N PRO A 344 -10.77 15.63 -25.19
CA PRO A 344 -10.63 14.34 -24.54
C PRO A 344 -10.16 13.27 -25.53
N LEU A 345 -9.51 12.23 -24.99
CA LEU A 345 -9.34 10.99 -25.72
C LEU A 345 -10.66 10.23 -25.71
N ARG A 346 -11.11 9.81 -26.89
CA ARG A 346 -12.22 8.89 -27.06
C ARG A 346 -11.74 7.61 -27.69
N PHE A 347 -12.21 6.47 -27.23
CA PHE A 347 -11.83 5.19 -27.82
C PHE A 347 -12.88 4.10 -27.60
N THR A 348 -12.84 3.09 -28.45
CA THR A 348 -13.59 1.84 -28.30
C THR A 348 -12.73 0.67 -28.77
N PHE A 349 -13.15 -0.55 -28.44
CA PHE A 349 -12.43 -1.77 -28.75
C PHE A 349 -13.09 -2.50 -29.90
N PHE A 350 -12.29 -2.90 -30.89
CA PHE A 350 -12.63 -3.98 -31.80
C PHE A 350 -11.90 -5.26 -31.34
N TRP A 351 -12.66 -6.22 -30.84
CA TRP A 351 -12.12 -7.50 -30.38
C TRP A 351 -11.81 -8.40 -31.56
N THR A 352 -10.53 -8.65 -31.81
CA THR A 352 -10.07 -9.25 -33.06
C THR A 352 -10.42 -10.74 -33.17
N GLU A 353 -10.48 -11.46 -32.04
CA GLU A 353 -10.85 -12.88 -32.03
C GLU A 353 -12.35 -13.12 -32.28
N PRO A 354 -13.29 -12.52 -31.52
CA PRO A 354 -14.71 -12.68 -31.78
C PRO A 354 -15.21 -11.83 -32.96
N GLY A 355 -14.36 -10.95 -33.53
CA GLY A 355 -14.70 -10.13 -34.69
C GLY A 355 -15.84 -9.14 -34.43
N ARG A 356 -15.90 -8.54 -33.24
CA ARG A 356 -16.99 -7.63 -32.83
C ARG A 356 -16.47 -6.38 -32.14
N TRP A 357 -17.25 -5.31 -32.24
CA TRP A 357 -17.07 -4.09 -31.46
C TRP A 357 -17.54 -4.29 -30.01
N GLU A 358 -16.94 -3.55 -29.08
CA GLU A 358 -17.40 -3.47 -27.69
C GLU A 358 -18.83 -2.92 -27.59
N GLY A 359 -19.20 -1.99 -28.48
CA GLY A 359 -20.54 -1.40 -28.53
C GLY A 359 -20.71 -0.17 -27.64
N GLU A 360 -19.64 0.31 -27.01
CA GLU A 360 -19.59 1.51 -26.19
C GLU A 360 -18.31 2.31 -26.49
N ASP A 361 -18.39 3.64 -26.41
CA ASP A 361 -17.24 4.55 -26.45
C ASP A 361 -16.83 4.95 -25.03
N PHE A 362 -15.54 4.89 -24.75
CA PHE A 362 -14.93 5.36 -23.52
C PHE A 362 -14.26 6.73 -23.72
N THR A 363 -14.16 7.50 -22.64
CA THR A 363 -13.62 8.86 -22.68
C THR A 363 -12.67 9.10 -21.52
N VAL A 364 -11.53 9.75 -21.80
CA VAL A 364 -10.60 10.29 -20.79
C VAL A 364 -10.40 11.77 -21.07
N ALA A 365 -10.81 12.62 -20.13
CA ALA A 365 -10.68 14.06 -20.25
C ALA A 365 -9.26 14.55 -19.93
N MET A 366 -8.88 15.69 -20.49
CA MET A 366 -7.60 16.33 -20.18
C MET A 366 -7.76 17.20 -18.94
N ASP A 367 -6.98 16.91 -17.89
CA ASP A 367 -6.89 17.74 -16.68
C ASP A 367 -5.47 18.29 -16.56
N ARG A 368 -5.34 19.61 -16.71
CA ARG A 368 -4.05 20.29 -16.56
C ARG A 368 -3.65 20.47 -15.08
N GLY A 369 -4.54 20.11 -14.16
CA GLY A 369 -4.41 20.39 -12.73
C GLY A 369 -4.38 21.90 -12.45
N PRO A 370 -4.29 22.31 -11.17
CA PRO A 370 -3.96 23.69 -10.84
C PRO A 370 -2.55 24.02 -11.36
N GLN A 371 -2.40 25.15 -12.05
CA GLN A 371 -1.09 25.71 -12.40
C GLN A 371 -0.29 25.88 -11.11
N ARG A 372 0.70 25.01 -10.87
CA ARG A 372 1.66 25.24 -9.78
C ARG A 372 2.56 26.39 -10.24
N HIS A 373 2.31 27.58 -9.70
CA HIS A 373 3.21 28.73 -9.81
C HIS A 373 4.45 28.54 -8.95
#